data_AF-A0A821P8T7-F1
#
_entry.id   AF-A0A821P8T7-F1
#
_cell.length_a   1.000
_cell.length_b   1.000
_cell.length_c   1.000
_cell.angle_alpha   90.00
_cell.angle_beta   90.00
_cell.angle_gamma   90.00
#
_symmetry.space_group_name_H-M   'P 1'
#
loop_
_entity.id
_entity.type
_entity.pdbx_description
1 polymer ?
#
loop_
_entity_poly.entity_id
_entity_poly.type
_entity_poly.pdbx_seq_one_letter_code
_entity_poly.pdbx_strand_id
1 'polypeptide(L)'
;MDGHIWKEILLKNLPKLKIFNLKMEFELIDYDDIEQEVDKIIDSYKNQFWINQHKWFIQCFCYTENKSSFIYLHTLPFIFQNFSININEIFLFKT
;
A
#
# COMPACT_ATOMS: atom_id res chain seq x y z
N MET A 1 7.11 1.60 4.32
CA MET A 1 6.91 3.07 4.54
C MET A 1 5.42 3.32 4.63
N ASP A 2 4.96 4.03 5.66
CA ASP A 2 3.54 4.18 5.98
C ASP A 2 2.93 5.50 5.47
N GLY A 3 1.62 5.66 5.66
CA GLY A 3 0.85 6.83 5.25
C GLY A 3 1.14 8.10 6.06
N HIS A 4 1.72 8.01 7.25
CA HIS A 4 2.14 9.19 8.01
C HIS A 4 3.38 9.80 7.37
N ILE A 5 4.39 8.97 7.10
CA ILE A 5 5.64 9.40 6.46
C ILE A 5 5.37 10.01 5.10
N TRP A 6 4.55 9.36 4.27
CA TRP A 6 4.20 9.89 2.96
C TRP A 6 3.44 11.21 3.04
N LYS A 7 2.50 11.36 3.98
CA LYS A 7 1.78 12.62 4.19
C LYS A 7 2.76 13.77 4.48
N GLU A 8 3.73 13.56 5.36
CA GLU A 8 4.74 14.58 5.67
C GLU A 8 5.57 14.96 4.45
N ILE A 9 6.04 13.96 3.68
CA ILE A 9 6.81 14.20 2.46
C ILE A 9 6.00 15.01 1.44
N LEU A 10 4.73 14.65 1.25
CA LEU A 10 3.84 15.31 0.29
C LEU A 10 3.53 16.75 0.69
N LEU A 11 3.20 16.99 1.96
CA LEU A 11 2.93 18.34 2.47
C LEU A 11 4.16 19.23 2.40
N LYS A 12 5.35 18.70 2.70
CA LYS A 12 6.59 19.47 2.72
C LYS A 12 7.12 19.80 1.32
N ASN A 13 7.12 18.82 0.43
CA ASN A 13 7.85 18.92 -0.84
C ASN A 13 6.93 19.15 -2.04
N LEU A 14 5.67 18.70 -1.97
CA LEU A 14 4.75 18.69 -3.11
C LEU A 14 3.34 19.22 -2.72
N PRO A 15 3.21 20.40 -2.07
CA PRO A 15 1.94 20.87 -1.52
C PRO A 15 0.86 21.15 -2.57
N LYS A 16 1.23 21.23 -3.85
CA LYS A 16 0.31 21.46 -4.98
C LYS A 16 0.08 20.19 -5.82
N LEU A 17 0.53 19.03 -5.35
CA LEU A 17 0.36 17.76 -6.06
C LEU A 17 -1.14 17.45 -6.18
N LYS A 18 -1.59 17.25 -7.42
CA LYS A 18 -2.98 16.90 -7.72
C LYS A 18 -3.17 15.40 -7.85
N ILE A 19 -2.16 14.72 -8.41
CA ILE A 19 -2.19 13.29 -8.70
C ILE A 19 -1.00 12.67 -7.99
N PHE A 20 -1.28 11.72 -7.12
CA PHE A 20 -0.26 10.91 -6.45
C PHE A 20 -0.40 9.48 -6.95
N ASN A 21 0.58 9.05 -7.74
CA ASN A 21 0.67 7.68 -8.22
C ASN A 21 1.84 6.99 -7.53
N LEU A 22 1.54 6.03 -6.68
CA LEU A 22 2.51 5.31 -5.87
C LEU A 22 2.47 3.83 -6.22
N LYS A 23 3.66 3.22 -6.23
CA LYS A 23 3.86 1.78 -6.27
C LYS A 23 5.10 1.45 -5.43
N MET A 24 4.95 0.59 -4.44
CA MET A 24 6.04 0.12 -3.58
C MET A 24 5.91 -1.38 -3.34
N GLU A 25 7.06 -2.00 -3.11
CA GLU A 25 7.23 -3.40 -2.76
C GLU A 25 8.16 -3.47 -1.55
N PHE A 26 7.79 -4.29 -0.58
CA PHE A 26 8.60 -4.56 0.61
C PHE A 26 8.68 -6.07 0.80
N GLU A 27 9.89 -6.58 1.01
CA GLU A 27 10.11 -7.96 1.45
C GLU A 27 10.18 -8.00 2.98
N LEU A 28 9.43 -8.92 3.57
CA LEU A 28 9.45 -9.28 4.97
C LEU A 28 10.05 -10.69 5.08
N ILE A 29 11.22 -10.77 5.70
CA ILE A 29 11.93 -12.02 5.97
C ILE A 29 11.61 -12.42 7.42
N ASP A 30 11.19 -13.66 7.64
CA ASP A 30 10.96 -14.25 8.97
C ASP A 30 9.97 -13.44 9.86
N TYR A 31 8.86 -12.96 9.29
CA TYR A 31 7.81 -12.27 10.05
C TYR A 31 6.73 -13.25 10.51
N ASP A 32 6.61 -13.41 11.83
CA ASP A 32 5.60 -14.28 12.46
C ASP A 32 4.17 -13.73 12.36
N ASP A 33 3.98 -12.42 12.10
CA ASP A 33 2.65 -11.80 12.04
C ASP A 33 2.53 -10.74 10.95
N ILE A 34 2.41 -11.22 9.70
CA ILE A 34 2.28 -10.35 8.53
C ILE A 34 0.93 -9.62 8.47
N GLU A 35 -0.13 -10.23 8.99
CA GLU A 35 -1.46 -9.62 8.98
C GLU A 35 -1.44 -8.33 9.81
N GLN A 36 -0.84 -8.36 11.00
CA GLN A 36 -0.68 -7.15 11.82
C GLN A 36 0.11 -6.04 11.12
N GLU A 37 1.16 -6.37 10.37
CA GLU A 37 1.91 -5.35 9.64
C GLU A 37 1.13 -4.78 8.45
N VAL A 38 0.41 -5.63 7.73
CA VAL A 38 -0.50 -5.18 6.66
C VAL A 38 -1.57 -4.24 7.24
N ASP A 39 -2.18 -4.60 8.37
CA ASP A 39 -3.20 -3.77 9.03
C ASP A 39 -2.64 -2.42 9.48
N LYS A 40 -1.46 -2.40 10.12
CA LYS A 40 -0.78 -1.16 10.50
C LYS A 40 -0.51 -0.25 9.31
N ILE A 41 -0.02 -0.82 8.20
CA ILE A 41 0.22 -0.08 6.97
C ILE A 41 -1.10 0.49 6.46
N ILE A 42 -2.13 -0.33 6.29
CA ILE A 42 -3.44 0.11 5.77
C ILE A 42 -4.02 1.21 6.67
N ASP A 43 -3.99 1.05 7.98
CA ASP A 43 -4.56 2.00 8.94
C ASP A 43 -3.88 3.36 8.89
N SER A 44 -2.58 3.41 8.61
CA SER A 44 -1.87 4.69 8.40
C SER A 44 -2.40 5.49 7.19
N TYR A 45 -3.04 4.83 6.22
CA TYR A 45 -3.70 5.46 5.07
C TYR A 45 -5.20 5.72 5.29
N LYS A 46 -5.82 5.15 6.33
CA LYS A 46 -7.25 5.33 6.65
C LYS A 46 -7.51 6.64 7.41
N ASN A 47 -7.17 7.78 6.83
CA ASN A 47 -7.45 9.07 7.44
C ASN A 47 -7.93 10.13 6.43
N GLN A 48 -8.39 11.27 6.94
CA GLN A 48 -9.02 12.33 6.15
C GLN A 48 -8.11 12.91 5.06
N PHE A 49 -6.79 12.92 5.27
CA PHE A 49 -5.84 13.42 4.27
C PHE A 49 -5.93 12.57 3.00
N TRP A 50 -5.81 11.25 3.14
CA TRP A 50 -5.85 10.31 2.02
C TRP A 50 -7.24 10.22 1.39
N ILE A 51 -8.28 10.03 2.21
CA ILE A 51 -9.63 9.68 1.73
C ILE A 51 -10.42 10.91 1.28
N ASN A 52 -10.53 11.94 2.15
CA ASN A 52 -11.46 13.04 1.94
C ASN A 52 -10.82 14.21 1.17
N GLN A 53 -9.60 14.59 1.56
CA GLN A 53 -8.93 15.77 1.01
C GLN A 53 -8.37 15.48 -0.38
N HIS A 54 -7.66 14.36 -0.52
CA HIS A 54 -6.95 14.05 -1.76
C HIS A 54 -7.62 12.97 -2.62
N LYS A 55 -8.45 12.11 -2.03
CA LYS A 55 -9.06 10.96 -2.70
C LYS A 55 -8.02 10.04 -3.36
N TRP A 56 -6.85 9.93 -2.73
CA TRP A 56 -5.80 9.01 -3.13
C TRP A 56 -5.99 7.71 -2.38
N PHE A 57 -6.80 6.83 -2.95
CA PHE A 57 -7.08 5.52 -2.38
C PHE A 57 -5.86 4.62 -2.54
N ILE A 58 -5.53 3.90 -1.48
CA ILE A 58 -4.40 2.98 -1.45
C ILE A 58 -4.93 1.56 -1.36
N GLN A 59 -4.37 0.68 -2.18
CA GLN A 59 -4.55 -0.75 -2.08
C GLN A 59 -3.25 -1.37 -1.59
N CYS A 60 -3.39 -2.26 -0.61
CA CYS A 60 -2.31 -3.07 -0.07
C CYS A 60 -2.66 -4.53 -0.34
N PHE A 61 -1.72 -5.30 -0.85
CA PHE A 61 -1.85 -6.75 -0.96
C PHE A 61 -0.56 -7.42 -0.53
N CYS A 62 -0.71 -8.62 0.02
CA CYS A 62 0.39 -9.43 0.50
C CYS A 62 0.37 -10.76 -0.24
N TYR A 63 1.54 -11.28 -0.60
CA TYR A 63 1.70 -12.66 -1.02
C TYR A 63 2.90 -13.28 -0.30
N THR A 64 2.83 -14.57 -0.03
CA THR A 64 3.90 -15.31 0.65
C THR A 64 4.46 -16.34 -0.30
N GLU A 65 5.77 -16.30 -0.52
CA GLU A 65 6.50 -17.24 -1.35
C GLU A 65 7.64 -17.88 -0.53
N ASN A 66 7.55 -19.18 -0.32
CA ASN A 66 8.49 -19.95 0.50
C ASN A 66 8.58 -19.43 1.96
N LYS A 67 9.66 -18.70 2.28
CA LYS A 67 9.94 -18.12 3.61
C LYS A 67 9.92 -16.59 3.61
N SER A 68 9.74 -15.98 2.45
CA SER A 68 9.62 -14.54 2.31
C SER A 68 8.16 -14.19 2.09
N SER A 69 7.73 -13.09 2.69
CA SER A 69 6.46 -12.50 2.35
C SER A 69 6.67 -11.11 1.79
N PHE A 70 5.83 -10.73 0.86
CA PHE A 70 5.99 -9.50 0.12
C PHE A 70 4.72 -8.68 0.24
N ILE A 71 4.88 -7.41 0.61
CA ILE A 71 3.81 -6.44 0.69
C ILE A 71 3.94 -5.50 -0.49
N TYR A 72 2.84 -5.36 -1.21
CA TYR A 72 2.72 -4.42 -2.30
C TYR A 72 1.71 -3.35 -1.99
N LEU A 73 2.12 -2.11 -2.20
CA LEU A 73 1.29 -0.93 -1.96
C LEU A 73 1.16 -0.12 -3.24
N HIS A 74 -0.05 0.25 -3.62
CA HIS A 74 -0.27 1.12 -4.77
C HIS A 74 -1.49 2.04 -4.65
N THR A 75 -1.48 3.15 -5.36
CA THR A 75 -2.63 4.07 -5.48
C THR A 75 -3.62 3.61 -6.54
N LEU A 76 -4.91 3.87 -6.32
CA LEU A 76 -5.99 3.61 -7.28
C LEU A 76 -6.43 4.88 -8.04
N PRO A 77 -6.93 4.75 -9.29
CA PRO A 77 -6.95 3.51 -10.08
C PRO A 77 -5.53 3.05 -10.42
N PHE A 78 -5.32 1.74 -10.50
CA PHE A 78 -4.01 1.19 -10.82
C PHE A 78 -3.67 1.45 -12.29
N ILE A 79 -2.68 2.30 -12.58
CA ILE A 79 -2.32 2.70 -13.96
C ILE A 79 -1.03 2.02 -14.47
N PHE A 80 -0.35 1.22 -13.64
CA PHE A 80 0.95 0.66 -14.02
C PHE A 80 0.80 -0.59 -14.91
N GLN A 81 0.83 -0.39 -16.23
CA GLN A 81 0.64 -1.44 -17.25
C GLN A 81 1.59 -2.65 -17.14
N ASN A 82 2.81 -2.45 -16.64
CA ASN A 82 3.85 -3.48 -16.58
C ASN A 82 4.00 -4.11 -15.19
N PHE A 83 2.94 -4.13 -14.39
CA PHE A 83 2.97 -4.80 -13.10
C PHE A 83 1.93 -5.90 -13.05
N SER A 84 2.40 -7.11 -13.29
CA SER A 84 1.63 -8.33 -13.13
C SER A 84 1.48 -8.60 -11.64
N ILE A 85 0.40 -8.11 -11.03
CA ILE A 85 -0.08 -8.69 -9.78
C ILE A 85 -0.55 -10.09 -10.17
N ASN A 86 0.05 -11.16 -9.62
CA ASN A 86 -0.45 -12.51 -9.85
C ASN A 86 -1.78 -12.68 -9.11
N ILE A 87 -2.88 -12.29 -9.77
CA ILE A 87 -4.24 -12.29 -9.21
C ILE A 87 -4.68 -13.72 -8.83
N ASN A 88 -4.01 -14.75 -9.36
CA ASN A 88 -4.33 -16.16 -9.08
C ASN A 88 -3.89 -16.63 -7.68
N GLU A 89 -3.10 -15.83 -6.95
CA GLU A 89 -2.66 -16.13 -5.58
C GLU A 89 -3.39 -15.29 -4.52
N ILE A 90 -4.47 -14.58 -4.90
CA ILE A 90 -5.34 -13.86 -3.97
C ILE A 90 -6.16 -14.90 -3.17
N PHE A 91 -5.55 -15.51 -2.16
CA PHE A 91 -6.27 -16.30 -1.17
C PHE A 91 -6.80 -15.41 -0.05
N LEU A 92 -8.13 -15.29 -0.02
CA LEU A 92 -9.02 -15.25 1.15
C LEU A 92 -8.92 -14.04 2.11
N PHE A 93 -9.60 -12.94 1.76
CA PHE A 93 -10.38 -12.22 2.78
C PHE A 93 -11.78 -12.83 2.81
N LYS A 94 -12.07 -13.65 3.84
CA LYS A 94 -13.43 -14.07 4.16
C LYS A 94 -14.20 -12.84 4.66
N THR A 95 -15.39 -12.66 4.08
CA THR A 95 -16.43 -11.73 4.50
C THR A 95 -17.02 -12.11 5.85
#